data_AF-A0A3M1C1M0-F1
#
_entry.id   AF-A0A3M1C1M0-F1
#
_cell.length_a   1.000
_cell.length_b   1.000
_cell.length_c   1.000
_cell.angle_alpha   90.00
_cell.angle_beta   90.00
_cell.angle_gamma   90.00
#
_symmetry.space_group_name_H-M   'P 1'
#
loop_
_entity.id
_entity.type
_entity.pdbx_description
1 polymer ?
#
loop_
_entity_poly.entity_id
_entity_poly.type
_entity_poly.pdbx_seq_one_letter_code
_entity_poly.pdbx_strand_id
1 'polypeptide(L)'
;AALAGKPAPLRPQGAALVDLVARHYEASLSFYGTALGGKVIRKHLGWYMDDAGTPPALRRAVLSESAPARVLALLPEALGPWRAAA
;
A
#
# COMPACT_ATOMS: atom_id res chain seq x y z
N ALA A 1 -16.54 6.60 20.00
CA ALA A 1 -15.55 7.25 20.87
C ALA A 1 -14.75 8.25 20.03
N ALA A 2 -14.87 9.55 20.31
CA ALA A 2 -14.11 10.58 19.62
C ALA A 2 -12.78 10.78 20.36
N LEU A 3 -11.68 10.41 19.71
CA LEU A 3 -10.33 10.67 20.23
C LEU A 3 -10.13 12.20 20.24
N ALA A 4 -10.00 12.75 21.45
CA ALA A 4 -9.62 14.12 21.83
C ALA A 4 -9.43 15.09 20.66
N GLY A 5 -10.29 16.13 20.56
CA GLY A 5 -10.50 17.09 19.46
C GLY A 5 -9.27 17.85 18.91
N LYS A 6 -8.22 17.13 18.57
CA LYS A 6 -7.05 17.57 17.82
C LYS A 6 -7.39 17.45 16.34
N PRO A 7 -6.98 18.41 15.50
CA PRO A 7 -7.13 18.28 14.06
C PRO A 7 -6.46 16.98 13.59
N ALA A 8 -7.15 16.24 12.72
CA ALA A 8 -6.60 15.03 12.15
C ALA A 8 -5.28 15.36 11.43
N PRO A 9 -4.23 14.53 11.56
CA PRO A 9 -3.00 14.74 10.84
C PRO A 9 -3.27 14.73 9.33
N LEU A 10 -2.51 15.56 8.59
CA LEU A 10 -2.56 15.55 7.13
C LEU A 10 -2.26 14.14 6.62
N ARG A 11 -3.11 13.66 5.69
CA ARG A 11 -2.85 12.38 5.02
C ARG A 11 -1.62 12.51 4.12
N PRO A 12 -0.67 11.55 4.17
CA PRO A 12 0.46 11.55 3.27
C PRO A 12 -0.01 11.33 1.83
N GLN A 13 0.71 11.93 0.89
CA GLN A 13 0.41 11.90 -0.54
C GLN A 13 1.69 11.67 -1.35
N GLY A 14 1.56 11.21 -2.59
CA GLY A 14 2.69 10.99 -3.50
C GLY A 14 3.78 10.13 -2.87
N ALA A 15 5.04 10.59 -2.95
CA ALA A 15 6.19 9.87 -2.40
C ALA A 15 6.05 9.55 -0.90
N ALA A 16 5.49 10.45 -0.10
CA ALA A 16 5.30 10.21 1.33
C ALA A 16 4.30 9.08 1.61
N LEU A 17 3.31 8.89 0.74
CA LEU A 17 2.40 7.75 0.82
C LEU A 17 3.12 6.46 0.43
N VAL A 18 3.87 6.46 -0.68
CA VAL A 18 4.66 5.30 -1.13
C VAL A 18 5.59 4.82 -0.02
N ASP A 19 6.32 5.75 0.60
CA ASP A 19 7.23 5.46 1.71
C ASP A 19 6.51 4.88 2.93
N LEU A 20 5.31 5.40 3.25
CA LEU A 20 4.50 4.87 4.34
C LEU A 20 4.06 3.42 4.04
N VAL A 21 3.57 3.17 2.83
CA VAL A 21 3.10 1.84 2.42
C VAL A 21 4.25 0.84 2.36
N ALA A 22 5.42 1.25 1.85
CA ALA A 22 6.63 0.42 1.83
C ALA A 22 7.06 0.01 3.24
N ARG A 23 7.16 0.97 4.18
CA ARG A 23 7.48 0.67 5.58
C ARG A 23 6.46 -0.24 6.24
N HIS A 24 5.16 -0.05 5.95
CA HIS A 24 4.12 -0.92 6.50
C HIS A 24 4.22 -2.35 5.94
N TYR A 25 4.56 -2.48 4.66
CA TYR A 25 4.83 -3.76 4.03
C TYR A 25 6.01 -4.48 4.70
N GLU A 26 7.16 -3.81 4.80
CA GLU A 26 8.36 -4.35 5.46
C GLU A 26 8.11 -4.69 6.94
N ALA A 27 7.40 -3.84 7.68
CA ALA A 27 7.05 -4.10 9.07
C ALA A 27 6.18 -5.36 9.21
N SER A 28 5.23 -5.59 8.30
CA SER A 28 4.42 -6.80 8.30
C SER A 28 5.25 -8.05 8.03
N LEU A 29 6.22 -7.98 7.12
CA LEU A 29 7.14 -9.09 6.86
C LEU A 29 8.05 -9.35 8.05
N SER A 30 8.58 -8.30 8.68
CA SER A 30 9.44 -8.41 9.86
C SER A 30 8.70 -9.00 11.06
N PHE A 31 7.41 -8.69 11.22
CA PHE A 31 6.63 -9.15 12.37
C PHE A 31 6.11 -10.58 12.21
N TYR A 32 5.56 -10.92 11.03
CA TYR A 32 4.93 -12.23 10.79
C TYR A 32 5.83 -13.23 10.04
N GLY A 33 7.03 -12.81 9.60
CA GLY A 33 7.83 -13.53 8.62
C GLY A 33 7.31 -13.36 7.19
N THR A 34 8.17 -13.58 6.20
CA THR A 34 7.88 -13.27 4.79
C THR A 34 6.60 -13.93 4.27
N ALA A 35 6.40 -15.22 4.56
CA ALA A 35 5.28 -15.99 4.00
C ALA A 35 3.91 -15.58 4.56
N LEU A 36 3.80 -15.44 5.89
CA LEU A 36 2.53 -15.03 6.52
C LEU A 36 2.32 -13.52 6.41
N GLY A 37 3.37 -12.73 6.63
CA GLY A 37 3.35 -11.26 6.50
C GLY A 37 2.89 -10.82 5.12
N GLY A 38 3.40 -11.45 4.06
CA GLY A 38 2.96 -11.21 2.69
C GLY A 38 1.47 -11.50 2.50
N LYS A 39 0.93 -12.57 3.09
CA LYS A 39 -0.50 -12.89 3.01
C LYS A 39 -1.36 -11.86 3.75
N VAL A 40 -0.94 -11.43 4.94
CA VAL A 40 -1.67 -10.50 5.80
C VAL A 40 -1.68 -9.08 5.23
N ILE A 41 -0.54 -8.59 4.73
CA ILE A 41 -0.45 -7.21 4.24
C ILE A 41 -1.20 -6.99 2.92
N ARG A 42 -1.44 -8.03 2.11
CA ARG A 42 -2.14 -7.91 0.80
C ARG A 42 -3.47 -7.17 0.88
N LYS A 43 -4.24 -7.34 1.97
CA LYS A 43 -5.50 -6.61 2.16
C LYS A 43 -5.26 -5.09 2.26
N HIS A 44 -4.25 -4.69 3.00
CA HIS A 44 -3.86 -3.29 3.17
C HIS A 44 -3.37 -2.69 1.85
N LEU A 45 -2.54 -3.42 1.10
CA LEU A 45 -2.14 -3.02 -0.25
C LEU A 45 -3.37 -2.83 -1.16
N GLY A 46 -4.35 -3.74 -1.08
CA GLY A 46 -5.62 -3.60 -1.79
C GLY A 46 -6.33 -2.29 -1.46
N TRP A 47 -6.45 -1.93 -0.18
CA TRP A 47 -7.07 -0.68 0.25
C TRP A 47 -6.34 0.58 -0.24
N TYR A 48 -5.01 0.61 -0.16
CA TYR A 48 -4.23 1.75 -0.70
C TYR A 48 -4.44 1.91 -2.21
N MET A 49 -4.49 0.79 -2.94
CA MET A 49 -4.72 0.80 -4.38
C MET A 49 -6.17 1.12 -4.77
N ASP A 50 -7.14 0.87 -3.89
CA ASP A 50 -8.53 1.29 -4.10
C ASP A 50 -8.64 2.83 -3.99
N ASP A 51 -7.99 3.45 -2.99
CA ASP A 51 -7.93 4.91 -2.82
C ASP A 51 -7.12 5.58 -3.95
N ALA A 52 -6.03 4.95 -4.40
CA ALA A 52 -5.19 5.45 -5.49
C ALA A 52 -5.81 5.28 -6.89
N GLY A 53 -6.86 4.47 -7.05
CA GLY A 53 -7.45 4.17 -8.35
C GLY A 53 -6.55 3.31 -9.26
N THR A 54 -5.74 2.42 -8.69
CA THR A 54 -4.75 1.62 -9.42
C THR A 54 -5.39 0.75 -10.51
N PRO A 55 -4.87 0.74 -11.76
CA PRO A 55 -5.38 -0.09 -12.84
C PRO A 55 -5.43 -1.57 -12.49
N PRO A 56 -6.47 -2.32 -12.92
CA PRO A 56 -6.65 -3.73 -12.55
C PRO A 56 -5.45 -4.63 -12.82
N ALA A 57 -4.73 -4.40 -13.93
CA ALA A 57 -3.55 -5.19 -14.30
C ALA A 57 -2.39 -5.00 -13.29
N LEU A 58 -2.09 -3.76 -12.94
CA LEU A 58 -1.04 -3.44 -11.97
C LEU A 58 -1.43 -3.85 -10.55
N ARG A 59 -2.69 -3.64 -10.17
CA ARG A 59 -3.25 -4.14 -8.91
C ARG A 59 -3.03 -5.65 -8.79
N ARG A 60 -3.37 -6.42 -9.83
CA ARG A 60 -3.16 -7.87 -9.86
C ARG A 60 -1.68 -8.20 -9.71
N ALA A 61 -0.80 -7.52 -10.45
CA ALA A 61 0.64 -7.74 -10.37
C ALA A 61 1.17 -7.61 -8.93
N VAL A 62 0.80 -6.52 -8.23
CA VAL A 62 1.18 -6.28 -6.84
C VAL A 62 0.61 -7.34 -5.89
N LEU A 63 -0.69 -7.68 -6.00
CA LEU A 63 -1.35 -8.58 -5.04
C LEU A 63 -1.02 -10.07 -5.24
N SER A 64 -0.47 -10.47 -6.39
CA SER A 64 -0.04 -11.85 -6.66
C SER A 64 1.47 -12.07 -6.55
N GLU A 65 2.27 -11.01 -6.43
CA GLU A 65 3.73 -11.13 -6.33
C GLU A 65 4.15 -11.70 -4.96
N SER A 66 5.13 -12.60 -5.01
CA SER A 66 5.67 -13.32 -3.86
C SER A 66 7.04 -12.81 -3.42
N ALA A 67 7.78 -12.16 -4.32
CA ALA A 67 9.08 -11.57 -4.04
C ALA A 67 8.94 -10.17 -3.43
N PRO A 68 9.37 -9.94 -2.17
CA PRO A 68 9.24 -8.65 -1.49
C PRO A 68 9.84 -7.48 -2.26
N ALA A 69 11.03 -7.68 -2.84
CA ALA A 69 11.70 -6.65 -3.63
C ALA A 69 10.89 -6.22 -4.86
N ARG A 70 10.15 -7.15 -5.49
CA ARG A 70 9.30 -6.84 -6.65
C ARG A 70 8.03 -6.12 -6.23
N VAL A 71 7.43 -6.49 -5.10
CA VAL A 71 6.30 -5.73 -4.52
C VAL A 71 6.73 -4.28 -4.26
N LEU A 72 7.85 -4.08 -3.55
CA LEU A 72 8.36 -2.74 -3.22
C LEU A 72 8.65 -1.90 -4.47
N ALA A 73 9.25 -2.50 -5.50
CA ALA A 73 9.55 -1.82 -6.76
C ALA A 73 8.28 -1.38 -7.53
N LEU A 74 7.15 -2.07 -7.37
CA LEU A 74 5.88 -1.75 -8.01
C LEU A 74 5.08 -0.67 -7.26
N LEU A 75 5.35 -0.43 -5.98
CA LEU A 75 4.57 0.51 -5.16
C LEU A 75 4.54 1.95 -5.71
N PRO A 76 5.64 2.55 -6.22
CA PRO A 76 5.62 3.91 -6.74
C PRO A 76 4.67 4.07 -7.93
N GLU A 77 4.63 3.08 -8.82
CA GLU A 77 3.71 3.05 -9.95
C GLU A 77 2.29 2.79 -9.45
N ALA A 78 2.10 1.74 -8.63
CA ALA A 78 0.78 1.33 -8.15
C ALA A 78 0.06 2.44 -7.37
N LEU A 79 0.78 3.27 -6.64
CA LEU A 79 0.26 4.40 -5.87
C LEU A 79 0.46 5.76 -6.56
N GLY A 80 0.82 5.74 -7.85
CA GLY A 80 0.94 6.93 -8.68
C GLY A 80 -0.41 7.61 -8.93
N PRO A 81 -0.40 8.79 -9.57
CA PRO A 81 -1.61 9.52 -9.90
C PRO A 81 -2.37 8.83 -11.05
N TRP A 82 -3.23 7.87 -10.71
CA TRP A 82 -4.16 7.30 -11.66
C TRP A 82 -5.34 8.23 -11.79
N ARG A 83 -5.57 8.72 -13.02
CA ARG A 83 -6.83 9.40 -13.32
C ARG A 83 -7.89 8.31 -13.25
N ALA A 84 -8.82 8.42 -12.31
CA ALA A 84 -10.05 7.64 -12.37
C ALA A 84 -10.62 7.83 -13.78
N ALA A 85 -10.77 6.73 -14.53
CA ALA A 85 -11.53 6.79 -15.77
C ALA A 85 -12.93 7.29 -15.40
N ALA A 86 -13.33 8.39 -16.03
CA ALA A 86 -14.62 9.06 -15.82
C ALA A 86 -15.79 8.11 -16.07
#